data_AF-A0AAW4WUA9-F1
#
_entry.id   AF-A0AAW4WUA9-F1
#
_cell.length_a   1.000
_cell.length_b   1.000
_cell.length_c   1.000
_cell.angle_alpha   90.00
_cell.angle_beta   90.00
_cell.angle_gamma   90.00
#
_symmetry.space_group_name_H-M   'P 1'
#
loop_
_entity.id
_entity.type
_entity.pdbx_description
1 polymer ?
#
loop_
_entity_poly.entity_id
_entity_poly.type
_entity_poly.pdbx_seq_one_letter_code
_entity_poly.pdbx_strand_id
1 'polypeptide(L)'
;IGDAKADYREPGITDGNSHGNTPRNQGRILTGNEYLTVFNGLTGEAMKTIDYVPARGKLTDWGDNRANRSDRFLACVAYLDGVHPSVVMCRGYYTRTVLAA
;
A
#
# COMPACT_ATOMS: atom_id res chain seq x y z
N ILE A 1 1.91 13.65 9.87
CA ILE A 1 0.96 12.83 9.07
C ILE A 1 0.80 11.52 9.81
N GLY A 2 -0.43 11.09 10.10
CA GLY A 2 -0.67 9.91 10.95
C GLY A 2 -0.19 10.07 12.39
N ASP A 3 -0.34 8.99 13.17
CA ASP A 3 0.22 8.87 14.51
C ASP A 3 1.63 8.27 14.44
N ALA A 4 2.64 9.07 14.83
CA ALA A 4 4.05 8.66 14.80
C ALA A 4 4.40 7.58 15.85
N LYS A 5 3.52 7.32 16.82
CA LYS A 5 3.70 6.29 17.86
C LYS A 5 2.95 5.00 17.54
N ALA A 6 2.11 4.99 16.52
CA ALA A 6 1.36 3.80 16.15
C ALA A 6 2.29 2.72 15.56
N ASP A 7 2.08 1.48 16.00
CA ASP A 7 2.71 0.30 15.44
C ASP A 7 1.64 -0.64 14.85
N TYR A 8 1.51 -0.60 13.52
CA TYR A 8 0.54 -1.43 12.79
C TYR A 8 1.14 -2.76 12.32
N ARG A 9 2.36 -3.10 12.76
CA ARG A 9 3.01 -4.36 12.38
C ARG A 9 2.33 -5.51 13.09
N GLU A 10 1.94 -6.52 12.31
CA GLU A 10 1.38 -7.76 12.86
C GLU A 10 2.45 -8.49 13.70
N PRO A 11 2.12 -8.95 14.91
CA PRO A 11 3.05 -9.76 15.72
C PRO A 11 3.36 -11.11 15.06
N GLY A 12 2.47 -11.54 14.15
CA GLY A 12 2.53 -12.79 13.42
C GLY A 12 1.73 -13.91 14.10
N ILE A 13 1.45 -14.96 13.34
CA ILE A 13 0.69 -16.13 13.79
C ILE A 13 1.61 -17.34 13.74
N THR A 14 1.78 -18.00 14.88
CA THR A 14 2.49 -19.28 14.98
C THR A 14 1.47 -20.41 14.88
N ASP A 15 1.50 -21.14 13.78
CA ASP A 15 0.71 -22.34 13.57
C ASP A 15 1.53 -23.42 12.85
N GLY A 16 0.96 -24.61 12.65
CA GLY A 16 1.61 -25.71 11.94
C GLY A 16 1.97 -25.42 10.48
N ASN A 17 1.59 -24.25 9.95
CA ASN A 17 1.91 -23.79 8.60
C ASN A 17 3.03 -22.72 8.58
N SER A 18 3.61 -22.36 9.73
CA SER A 18 4.76 -21.47 9.79
C SER A 18 5.96 -22.07 9.05
N HIS A 19 6.58 -21.29 8.15
CA HIS A 19 7.79 -21.70 7.45
C HIS A 19 9.02 -21.39 8.31
N GLY A 20 9.54 -22.40 9.01
CA GLY A 20 10.64 -22.25 9.94
C GLY A 20 10.22 -21.51 11.22
N ASN A 21 11.18 -20.84 11.87
CA ASN A 21 10.95 -20.19 13.17
C ASN A 21 10.30 -18.80 13.07
N THR A 22 9.92 -18.35 11.86
CA THR A 22 9.28 -17.04 11.68
C THR A 22 7.76 -17.19 11.67
N PRO A 23 7.03 -16.56 12.61
CA PRO A 23 5.58 -16.55 12.59
C PRO A 23 5.03 -15.98 11.28
N ARG A 24 3.96 -16.58 10.75
CA ARG A 24 3.35 -16.11 9.50
C ARG A 24 2.84 -14.68 9.67
N ASN A 25 2.95 -13.89 8.60
CA ASN A 25 2.51 -12.49 8.54
C ASN A 25 3.22 -11.53 9.50
N GLN A 26 4.21 -11.99 10.29
CA GLN A 26 4.96 -11.12 11.17
C GLN A 26 5.55 -9.92 10.41
N GLY A 27 5.38 -8.73 10.97
CA GLY A 27 5.91 -7.48 10.41
C GLY A 27 5.10 -6.89 9.24
N ARG A 28 4.04 -7.57 8.77
CA ARG A 28 3.13 -7.00 7.77
C ARG A 28 2.28 -5.90 8.37
N ILE A 29 1.82 -4.97 7.55
CA ILE A 29 0.87 -3.92 7.93
C ILE A 29 -0.45 -4.20 7.21
N LEU A 30 -1.39 -4.84 7.92
CA LEU A 30 -2.68 -5.27 7.34
C LEU A 30 -3.81 -4.30 7.67
N THR A 31 -3.59 -3.43 8.66
CA THR A 31 -4.55 -2.45 9.17
C THR A 31 -3.90 -1.06 9.19
N GLY A 32 -4.66 -0.06 9.65
CA GLY A 32 -4.21 1.33 9.65
C GLY A 32 -4.41 2.04 8.32
N ASN A 33 -4.31 3.36 8.40
CA ASN A 33 -4.53 4.27 7.28
C ASN A 33 -3.36 4.19 6.27
N GLU A 34 -3.67 4.40 5.00
CA GLU A 34 -2.69 4.45 3.91
C GLU A 34 -2.78 5.82 3.24
N TYR A 35 -1.64 6.40 2.87
CA TYR A 35 -1.58 7.77 2.37
C TYR A 35 -0.79 7.86 1.07
N LEU A 36 -1.15 8.84 0.23
CA LEU A 36 -0.34 9.34 -0.87
C LEU A 36 0.13 10.75 -0.52
N THR A 37 1.45 10.96 -0.50
CA THR A 37 2.04 12.27 -0.16
C THR A 37 2.94 12.77 -1.29
N VAL A 38 2.73 14.02 -1.68
CA VAL A 38 3.65 14.77 -2.53
C VAL A 38 4.64 15.50 -1.63
N PHE A 39 5.92 15.31 -1.90
CA PHE A 39 7.02 15.95 -1.17
C PHE A 39 7.73 16.96 -2.06
N ASN A 40 8.25 18.02 -1.43
CA ASN A 40 9.15 18.96 -2.08
C ASN A 40 10.46 18.24 -2.41
N GLY A 41 10.87 18.27 -3.69
CA GLY A 41 12.05 17.54 -4.16
C GLY A 41 13.40 18.05 -3.62
N LEU A 42 13.47 19.30 -3.13
CA LEU A 42 14.70 19.88 -2.58
C LEU A 42 14.78 19.73 -1.06
N THR A 43 13.66 19.89 -0.35
CA THR A 43 13.64 19.95 1.13
C THR A 43 13.13 18.69 1.79
N GLY A 44 12.42 17.81 1.05
CA GLY A 44 11.72 16.67 1.61
C GLY A 44 10.48 17.04 2.43
N GLU A 45 10.07 18.31 2.44
CA GLU A 45 8.86 18.76 3.12
C GLU A 45 7.61 18.13 2.49
N ALA A 46 6.68 17.63 3.32
CA ALA A 46 5.40 17.12 2.85
C ALA A 46 4.49 18.29 2.42
N MET A 47 4.22 18.41 1.11
CA MET A 47 3.42 19.50 0.55
C MET A 47 1.93 19.20 0.55
N LYS A 48 1.56 17.95 0.26
CA LYS A 48 0.16 17.51 0.24
C LYS A 48 0.08 16.03 0.56
N THR A 49 -0.84 15.67 1.44
CA THR A 49 -1.19 14.29 1.76
C THR A 49 -2.69 14.10 1.53
N ILE A 50 -3.04 12.97 0.92
CA ILE A 50 -4.40 12.46 0.80
C ILE A 50 -4.43 10.99 1.21
N ASP A 51 -5.62 10.42 1.38
CA ASP A 51 -5.77 8.97 1.54
C ASP A 51 -5.33 8.25 0.25
N TYR A 52 -4.67 7.11 0.40
CA TYR A 52 -4.20 6.33 -0.75
C TYR A 52 -5.38 5.70 -1.49
N VAL A 53 -5.42 5.90 -2.81
CA VAL A 53 -6.42 5.30 -3.71
C VAL A 53 -5.69 4.37 -4.69
N PRO A 54 -6.14 3.11 -4.84
CA PRO A 54 -7.26 2.46 -4.15
C PRO A 54 -6.94 2.07 -2.69
N ALA A 55 -7.92 2.27 -1.81
CA ALA A 55 -7.86 1.81 -0.42
C ALA A 55 -7.71 0.27 -0.35
N ARG A 56 -7.09 -0.23 0.73
CA ARG A 56 -6.90 -1.68 0.97
C ARG A 56 -8.22 -2.45 0.95
N GLY A 57 -9.23 -1.95 1.65
CA GLY A 57 -10.51 -2.64 1.82
C GLY A 57 -10.33 -4.02 2.47
N LYS A 58 -11.18 -4.99 2.10
CA LYS A 58 -11.09 -6.35 2.57
C LYS A 58 -9.98 -7.10 1.81
N LEU A 59 -8.99 -7.65 2.53
CA LEU A 59 -7.84 -8.33 1.91
C LEU A 59 -8.24 -9.41 0.90
N THR A 60 -9.29 -10.19 1.22
CA THR A 60 -9.75 -11.29 0.37
C THR A 60 -10.22 -10.83 -1.01
N ASP A 61 -10.61 -9.56 -1.18
CA ASP A 61 -11.01 -9.01 -2.49
C ASP A 61 -9.82 -8.97 -3.46
N TRP A 62 -8.60 -9.02 -2.93
CA TRP A 62 -7.35 -9.14 -3.69
C TRP A 62 -6.91 -10.60 -3.87
N GLY A 63 -7.66 -11.59 -3.38
CA GLY A 63 -7.40 -13.00 -3.61
C GLY A 63 -6.45 -13.68 -2.62
N ASP A 64 -6.12 -13.05 -1.50
CA ASP A 64 -5.56 -13.71 -0.31
C ASP A 64 -5.87 -12.92 0.97
N ASN A 65 -5.64 -13.50 2.14
CA ASN A 65 -5.91 -12.88 3.44
C ASN A 65 -4.63 -12.42 4.17
N ARG A 66 -3.52 -12.26 3.44
CA ARG A 66 -2.20 -11.98 4.03
C ARG A 66 -1.48 -10.80 3.38
N ALA A 67 -2.21 -10.01 2.60
CA ALA A 67 -1.71 -8.87 1.85
C ALA A 67 -0.54 -9.18 0.92
N ASN A 68 -0.47 -10.40 0.36
CA ASN A 68 0.53 -10.64 -0.69
C ASN A 68 0.09 -9.94 -1.98
N ARG A 69 -1.16 -10.12 -2.38
CA ARG A 69 -1.72 -9.54 -3.61
C ARG A 69 -2.19 -8.10 -3.45
N SER A 70 -2.71 -7.73 -2.27
CA SER A 70 -3.11 -6.34 -2.03
C SER A 70 -1.92 -5.39 -2.00
N ASP A 71 -0.74 -5.83 -1.55
CA ASP A 71 0.43 -4.94 -1.40
C ASP A 71 1.37 -5.04 -2.60
N ARG A 72 0.77 -5.24 -3.78
CA ARG A 72 1.43 -5.19 -5.06
C ARG A 72 1.20 -3.84 -5.70
N PHE A 73 2.12 -2.92 -5.45
CA PHE A 73 2.04 -1.56 -5.94
C PHE A 73 2.88 -1.37 -7.19
N LEU A 74 2.37 -0.57 -8.14
CA LEU A 74 3.13 0.01 -9.24
C LEU A 74 2.80 1.50 -9.28
N ALA A 75 3.64 2.28 -9.96
CA ALA A 75 3.38 3.69 -10.21
C ALA A 75 4.02 4.12 -11.53
N CYS A 76 3.44 5.10 -12.19
CA CYS A 76 4.07 5.77 -13.32
C CYS A 76 3.64 7.24 -13.40
N VAL A 77 4.34 7.98 -14.27
CA VAL A 77 3.88 9.29 -14.75
C VAL A 77 3.35 9.09 -16.16
N ALA A 78 2.17 9.63 -16.44
CA ALA A 78 1.54 9.58 -17.76
C ALA A 78 0.93 10.95 -18.09
N TYR A 79 1.01 11.36 -19.35
CA TYR A 79 0.40 12.61 -19.83
C TYR A 79 -1.02 12.30 -20.28
N LEU A 80 -1.95 12.24 -19.33
CA LEU A 80 -3.31 11.74 -19.58
C LEU A 80 -4.17 12.71 -20.41
N ASP A 81 -3.86 14.01 -20.34
CA ASP A 81 -4.44 15.04 -21.21
C ASP A 81 -3.54 15.39 -22.41
N GLY A 82 -2.42 14.69 -22.56
CA GLY A 82 -1.40 14.93 -23.60
C GLY A 82 -0.47 16.12 -23.34
N VAL A 83 -0.63 16.88 -22.25
CA VAL A 83 0.11 18.14 -22.01
C VAL A 83 0.70 18.22 -20.60
N HIS A 84 -0.03 17.82 -19.56
CA HIS A 84 0.39 17.88 -18.17
C HIS A 84 0.69 16.47 -17.62
N PRO A 85 1.80 16.30 -16.88
CA PRO A 85 2.10 15.01 -16.25
C PRO A 85 1.10 14.70 -15.13
N SER A 86 0.50 13.52 -15.17
CA SER A 86 -0.31 12.95 -14.10
C SER A 86 0.42 11.79 -13.44
N VAL A 87 0.26 11.61 -12.13
CA VAL A 87 0.72 10.42 -11.43
C VAL A 87 -0.37 9.35 -11.53
N VAL A 88 0.01 8.12 -11.87
CA VAL A 88 -0.88 6.96 -11.83
C VAL A 88 -0.38 5.99 -10.78
N MET A 89 -1.20 5.73 -9.77
CA MET A 89 -0.92 4.77 -8.72
C MET A 89 -1.70 3.49 -8.97
N CYS A 90 -1.03 2.35 -8.86
CA CYS A 90 -1.63 1.04 -9.14
C CYS A 90 -1.56 0.13 -7.93
N ARG A 91 -2.59 -0.68 -7.72
CA ARG A 91 -2.62 -1.73 -6.69
C ARG A 91 -3.18 -3.01 -7.27
N GLY A 92 -2.47 -4.12 -7.00
CA GLY A 92 -2.82 -5.47 -7.43
C GLY A 92 -2.58 -5.73 -8.92
N TYR A 93 -1.98 -6.88 -9.24
CA TYR A 93 -1.80 -7.33 -10.63
C TYR A 93 -1.95 -8.84 -10.83
N TYR A 94 -2.14 -9.61 -9.75
CA TYR A 94 -2.38 -11.05 -9.85
C TYR A 94 -3.86 -11.41 -10.02
N THR A 95 -4.77 -10.56 -9.55
CA THR A 95 -6.23 -10.81 -9.48
C THR A 95 -7.00 -9.51 -9.71
N ARG A 96 -7.50 -8.85 -8.64
CA ARG A 96 -8.03 -7.49 -8.70
C ARG A 96 -6.88 -6.54 -9.05
N THR A 97 -7.16 -5.65 -9.99
CA THR A 97 -6.23 -4.61 -10.45
C THR A 97 -6.96 -3.30 -10.54
N VAL A 98 -6.36 -2.26 -9.99
CA VAL A 98 -6.90 -0.90 -10.04
C VAL A 98 -5.77 0.07 -10.33
N LEU A 99 -6.05 1.01 -11.23
CA LEU A 99 -5.21 2.14 -11.57
C LEU A 99 -6.01 3.41 -11.21
N ALA A 100 -5.40 4.34 -10.47
CA ALA A 100 -6.01 5.59 -10.04
C ALA A 100 -5.12 6.76 -10.47
N ALA A 101 -5.74 7.79 -11.06
CA ALA A 101 -5.08 8.97 -11.60
C ALA A 101 -5.94 10.22 -11.37
#